data_AF-A0A4D6XDU7-F1
#
_entry.id   AF-A0A4D6XDU7-F1
#
_cell.length_a   1.000
_cell.length_b   1.000
_cell.length_c   1.000
_cell.angle_alpha   90.00
_cell.angle_beta   90.00
_cell.angle_gamma   90.00
#
_symmetry.space_group_name_H-M   'P 1'
#
loop_
_entity.id
_entity.type
_entity.pdbx_description
1 polymer ?
#
loop_
_entity_poly.entity_id
_entity_poly.type
_entity_poly.pdbx_seq_one_letter_code
_entity_poly.pdbx_strand_id
1 'polypeptide(L)'
;MALPLHHAQISRTLPRWSKALHPEHVGPMLSRLRSEFLDSQGQPVDWFAQASPARQQALRDAIAERDARRQALHAALAPLKGIVEFCEPLLSNRLNNEVSVTEALFVHQPFELKQPTTGPSPLGQTPPRERSPVVPKGAAQTRTLLEAALHNFTADNEVHPFDRLQRSATDIQPIPGLTLAGFIDHCRRLDLGRAYQQHLAHVLDAPRPRCRPYGPTPAGPNCACRDTSRSCAATSAIPVWPPSSNCARVSRHLATARGHCIVGV
;
A
#
# COMPACT_ATOMS: atom_id res chain seq x y z
N MET A 1 -5.88 -4.30 -55.16
CA MET A 1 -4.64 -3.49 -55.05
C MET A 1 -3.74 -4.14 -54.00
N ALA A 2 -2.52 -4.51 -54.37
CA ALA A 2 -1.59 -5.14 -53.42
C ALA A 2 -1.10 -4.09 -52.40
N LEU A 3 -1.15 -4.42 -51.11
CA LEU A 3 -0.57 -3.57 -50.07
C LEU A 3 0.95 -3.49 -50.26
N PRO A 4 1.59 -2.33 -50.02
CA PRO A 4 3.04 -2.21 -50.06
C PRO A 4 3.71 -3.25 -49.15
N LEU A 5 4.83 -3.85 -49.59
CA LEU A 5 5.52 -4.93 -48.88
C LEU A 5 5.81 -4.60 -47.40
N HIS A 6 6.16 -3.35 -47.11
CA HIS A 6 6.40 -2.86 -45.75
C HIS A 6 5.16 -2.90 -44.86
N HIS A 7 4.00 -2.54 -45.39
CA HIS A 7 2.73 -2.59 -44.66
C HIS A 7 2.30 -4.05 -44.38
N ALA A 8 2.49 -4.94 -45.35
CA ALA A 8 2.21 -6.35 -45.18
C ALA A 8 3.11 -6.99 -44.09
N GLN A 9 4.37 -6.58 -44.00
CA GLN A 9 5.30 -7.05 -42.97
C GLN A 9 4.91 -6.56 -41.58
N ILE A 10 4.62 -5.26 -41.41
CA ILE A 10 4.16 -4.70 -40.12
C ILE A 10 2.93 -5.45 -39.63
N SER A 11 1.91 -5.59 -40.48
CA SER A 11 0.66 -6.28 -40.15
C SER A 11 0.87 -7.75 -39.72
N ARG A 12 1.88 -8.43 -40.28
CA ARG A 12 2.26 -9.79 -39.86
C ARG A 12 2.91 -9.81 -38.47
N THR A 13 3.81 -8.87 -38.21
CA THR A 13 4.59 -8.80 -36.95
C THR A 13 3.81 -8.27 -35.75
N LEU A 14 2.64 -7.68 -35.96
CA LEU A 14 1.82 -7.15 -34.87
C LEU A 14 1.32 -8.27 -33.93
N PRO A 15 1.49 -8.11 -32.59
CA PRO A 15 0.96 -9.04 -31.60
C PRO A 15 -0.55 -9.28 -31.74
N ARG A 16 -1.02 -10.47 -31.35
CA ARG A 16 -2.45 -10.83 -31.47
C ARG A 16 -3.38 -9.87 -30.72
N TRP A 17 -2.95 -9.38 -29.55
CA TRP A 17 -3.73 -8.42 -28.76
C TRP A 17 -3.96 -7.09 -29.49
N SER A 18 -3.00 -6.61 -30.31
CA SER A 18 -3.13 -5.33 -31.00
C SER A 18 -4.11 -5.41 -32.18
N LYS A 19 -4.31 -6.61 -32.73
CA LYS A 19 -5.30 -6.90 -33.79
C LYS A 19 -6.72 -7.01 -33.25
N ALA A 20 -6.87 -7.32 -31.97
CA ALA A 20 -8.16 -7.45 -31.28
C ALA A 20 -8.58 -6.17 -30.53
N LEU A 21 -7.74 -5.12 -30.54
CA LEU A 21 -8.04 -3.87 -29.84
C LEU A 21 -9.16 -3.12 -30.58
N HIS A 22 -10.26 -2.83 -29.89
CA HIS A 22 -11.35 -2.02 -30.45
C HIS A 22 -10.84 -0.62 -30.82
N PRO A 23 -11.23 -0.04 -31.98
CA PRO A 23 -10.76 1.28 -32.41
C PRO A 23 -10.96 2.39 -31.37
N GLU A 24 -12.03 2.31 -30.59
CA GLU A 24 -12.31 3.26 -29.50
C GLU A 24 -11.27 3.23 -28.36
N HIS A 25 -10.55 2.13 -28.18
CA HIS A 25 -9.50 2.00 -27.17
C HIS A 25 -8.11 2.38 -27.70
N VAL A 26 -7.93 2.38 -29.03
CA VAL A 26 -6.67 2.76 -29.66
C VAL A 26 -6.38 4.26 -29.45
N GLY A 27 -7.38 5.12 -29.63
CA GLY A 27 -7.23 6.57 -29.48
C GLY A 27 -6.72 7.01 -28.10
N PRO A 28 -7.40 6.62 -27.00
CA PRO A 28 -6.96 6.90 -25.63
C PRO A 28 -5.59 6.30 -25.27
N MET A 29 -5.22 5.17 -25.86
CA MET A 29 -3.92 4.56 -25.64
C MET A 29 -2.81 5.33 -26.35
N LEU A 30 -3.02 5.71 -27.61
CA LEU A 30 -2.07 6.51 -28.38
C LEU A 30 -1.90 7.92 -27.82
N SER A 31 -2.97 8.54 -27.30
CA SER A 31 -2.87 9.86 -26.67
C SER A 31 -2.03 9.86 -25.39
N ARG A 32 -1.98 8.73 -24.65
CA ARG A 32 -1.10 8.55 -23.50
C ARG A 32 0.36 8.32 -23.87
N LEU A 33 0.63 7.81 -25.07
CA LEU A 33 1.98 7.53 -25.58
C LEU A 33 2.60 8.71 -26.32
N ARG A 34 1.79 9.70 -26.72
CA ARG A 34 2.26 10.88 -27.45
C ARG A 34 2.60 12.01 -26.49
N SER A 35 3.60 12.79 -26.89
CA SER A 35 3.91 14.05 -26.23
C SER A 35 2.71 15.00 -26.32
N GLU A 36 2.44 15.70 -25.22
CA GLU A 36 1.28 16.61 -25.04
C GLU A 36 1.20 17.76 -26.05
N PHE A 37 2.30 18.05 -26.74
CA PHE A 37 2.38 19.07 -27.78
C PHE A 37 2.19 18.51 -29.21
N LEU A 38 1.87 17.23 -29.38
CA LEU A 38 1.63 16.60 -30.67
C LEU A 38 0.16 16.19 -30.83
N ASP A 39 -0.36 16.34 -32.04
CA ASP A 39 -1.74 16.04 -32.38
C ASP A 39 -1.96 14.55 -32.78
N SER A 40 -3.14 14.28 -33.38
CA SER A 40 -3.51 12.95 -33.87
C SER A 40 -2.62 12.44 -35.03
N GLN A 41 -1.91 13.33 -35.73
CA GLN A 41 -1.05 13.07 -36.88
C GLN A 41 0.45 13.19 -36.54
N GLY A 42 0.80 13.47 -35.29
CA GLY A 42 2.18 13.69 -34.87
C GLY A 42 2.73 15.07 -35.26
N GLN A 43 1.85 16.01 -35.64
CA GLN A 43 2.21 17.40 -35.90
C GLN A 43 2.12 18.23 -34.62
N PRO A 44 2.95 19.27 -34.48
CA PRO A 44 2.85 20.17 -33.33
C PRO A 44 1.52 20.92 -33.34
N VAL A 45 0.83 20.92 -32.20
CA VAL A 45 -0.41 21.69 -32.00
C VAL A 45 -0.14 23.20 -32.07
N ASP A 46 -1.16 23.98 -32.46
CA ASP A 46 -1.03 25.41 -32.78
C ASP A 46 -0.32 26.23 -31.70
N TRP A 47 -0.67 26.03 -30.43
CA TRP A 47 -0.07 26.79 -29.32
C TRP A 47 1.42 26.50 -29.16
N PHE A 48 1.89 25.30 -29.53
CA PHE A 48 3.29 24.92 -29.48
C PHE A 48 4.03 25.41 -30.73
N ALA A 49 3.41 25.27 -31.91
CA ALA A 49 3.96 25.75 -33.18
C ALA A 49 4.19 27.27 -33.18
N GLN A 50 3.29 28.03 -32.56
CA GLN A 50 3.37 29.49 -32.44
C GLN A 50 4.35 29.97 -31.34
N ALA A 51 4.79 29.08 -30.44
CA ALA A 51 5.73 29.44 -29.39
C ALA A 51 7.14 29.69 -29.94
N SER A 52 7.86 30.64 -29.35
CA SER A 52 9.28 30.88 -29.70
C SER A 52 10.13 29.61 -29.54
N PRO A 53 11.20 29.43 -30.34
CA PRO A 53 12.08 28.25 -30.24
C PRO A 53 12.61 27.99 -28.82
N ALA A 54 12.94 29.05 -28.07
CA ALA A 54 13.40 28.93 -26.69
C ALA A 54 12.33 28.33 -25.75
N ARG A 55 11.06 28.72 -25.92
CA ARG A 55 9.93 28.17 -25.13
C ARG A 55 9.59 26.73 -25.54
N GLN A 56 9.67 26.43 -26.83
CA GLN A 56 9.51 25.05 -27.32
C GLN A 56 10.56 24.12 -26.72
N GLN A 57 11.82 24.58 -26.68
CA GLN A 57 12.90 23.81 -26.08
C GLN A 57 12.71 23.64 -24.56
N ALA A 58 12.39 24.73 -23.85
CA ALA A 58 12.15 24.68 -22.41
C ALA A 58 11.02 23.70 -22.02
N LEU A 59 9.95 23.61 -22.82
CA LEU A 59 8.89 22.63 -22.58
C LEU A 59 9.37 21.19 -22.82
N ARG A 60 10.11 20.94 -23.90
CA ARG A 60 10.67 19.60 -24.16
C ARG A 60 11.60 19.16 -23.03
N ASP A 61 12.45 20.06 -22.56
CA ASP A 61 13.36 19.79 -21.44
C ASP A 61 12.59 19.50 -20.15
N ALA A 62 11.52 20.26 -19.87
CA ALA A 62 10.66 20.03 -18.71
C ALA A 62 9.92 18.69 -18.77
N ILE A 63 9.44 18.27 -19.95
CA ILE A 63 8.80 16.97 -20.17
C ILE A 63 9.82 15.84 -19.98
N ALA A 64 11.01 15.97 -20.57
CA ALA A 64 12.07 14.98 -20.43
C ALA A 64 12.47 14.81 -18.96
N GLU A 65 12.62 15.91 -18.22
CA GLU A 65 12.92 15.89 -16.79
C GLU A 65 11.79 15.25 -15.97
N ARG A 66 10.53 15.60 -16.26
CA ARG A 66 9.36 14.98 -15.61
C ARG A 66 9.35 13.47 -15.81
N ASP A 67 9.57 13.02 -17.04
CA ASP A 67 9.50 11.60 -17.38
C ASP A 67 10.70 10.83 -16.80
N ALA A 68 11.89 11.43 -16.77
CA ALA A 68 13.06 10.89 -16.06
C ALA A 68 12.79 10.75 -14.56
N ARG A 69 12.18 11.76 -13.92
CA ARG A 69 11.80 11.69 -12.50
C ARG A 69 10.74 10.64 -12.22
N ARG A 70 9.74 10.50 -13.08
CA ARG A 70 8.71 9.46 -12.96
C ARG A 70 9.30 8.06 -13.08
N GLN A 71 10.20 7.86 -14.04
CA GLN A 71 10.93 6.59 -14.20
C GLN A 71 11.82 6.30 -12.98
N ALA A 72 12.53 7.30 -12.48
CA ALA A 72 13.35 7.16 -11.27
C ALA A 72 12.49 6.81 -10.05
N LEU A 73 11.33 7.44 -9.88
CA LEU A 73 10.38 7.11 -8.81
C LEU A 73 9.85 5.67 -8.96
N HIS A 74 9.45 5.29 -10.16
CA HIS A 74 8.97 3.94 -10.46
C HIS A 74 10.06 2.89 -10.15
N ALA A 75 11.29 3.12 -10.61
CA ALA A 75 12.42 2.25 -10.31
C ALA A 75 12.72 2.16 -8.81
N ALA A 76 12.62 3.28 -8.10
CA ALA A 76 12.89 3.32 -6.67
C ALA A 76 11.77 2.67 -5.82
N LEU A 77 10.55 2.57 -6.34
CA LEU A 77 9.43 1.87 -5.70
C LEU A 77 9.23 0.44 -6.22
N ALA A 78 9.89 0.04 -7.30
CA ALA A 78 9.78 -1.31 -7.87
C ALA A 78 10.04 -2.45 -6.86
N PRO A 79 10.95 -2.33 -5.87
CA PRO A 79 11.16 -3.37 -4.87
C PRO A 79 10.05 -3.47 -3.80
N LEU A 80 9.13 -2.50 -3.75
CA LEU A 80 8.06 -2.46 -2.76
C LEU A 80 7.00 -3.52 -3.08
N LYS A 81 7.13 -4.66 -2.43
CA LYS A 81 6.11 -5.73 -2.46
C LYS A 81 4.85 -5.34 -1.69
N GLY A 82 3.71 -5.79 -2.19
CA GLY A 82 2.45 -5.74 -1.44
C GLY A 82 2.49 -6.63 -0.20
N ILE A 83 1.63 -6.35 0.79
CA ILE A 83 1.59 -7.11 2.06
C ILE A 83 1.32 -8.60 1.84
N VAL A 84 0.42 -8.95 0.93
CA VAL A 84 0.10 -10.35 0.59
C VAL A 84 1.30 -11.01 -0.10
N GLU A 85 1.83 -10.38 -1.15
CA GLU A 85 3.00 -10.87 -1.91
C GLU A 85 4.23 -11.11 -1.03
N PHE A 86 4.41 -10.30 0.02
CA PHE A 86 5.50 -10.45 0.98
C PHE A 86 5.21 -11.54 2.04
N CYS A 87 4.03 -11.50 2.67
CA CYS A 87 3.73 -12.34 3.84
C CYS A 87 3.32 -13.77 3.48
N GLU A 88 2.64 -13.97 2.35
CA GLU A 88 2.19 -15.28 1.88
C GLU A 88 3.33 -16.31 1.83
N PRO A 89 4.45 -16.08 1.11
CA PRO A 89 5.53 -17.06 1.04
C PRO A 89 6.21 -17.29 2.41
N LEU A 90 6.25 -16.29 3.29
CA LEU A 90 6.83 -16.46 4.63
C LEU A 90 5.97 -17.39 5.49
N LEU A 91 4.65 -17.22 5.45
CA LEU A 91 3.72 -18.04 6.22
C LEU A 91 3.64 -19.46 5.65
N SER A 92 3.55 -19.61 4.32
CA SER A 92 3.52 -20.93 3.66
C SER A 92 4.76 -21.76 3.98
N ASN A 93 5.95 -21.16 3.90
CA ASN A 93 7.20 -21.83 4.26
C ASN A 93 7.22 -22.25 5.74
N ARG A 94 6.63 -21.44 6.63
CA ARG A 94 6.57 -21.76 8.06
C ARG A 94 5.61 -22.91 8.37
N LEU A 95 4.57 -23.07 7.56
CA LEU A 95 3.56 -24.13 7.66
C LEU A 95 3.85 -25.32 6.72
N ASN A 96 5.12 -25.50 6.32
CA ASN A 96 5.62 -26.62 5.51
C ASN A 96 5.03 -26.75 4.09
N ASN A 97 4.53 -25.67 3.48
CA ASN A 97 4.03 -25.59 2.09
C ASN A 97 2.86 -26.52 1.70
N GLU A 98 2.44 -27.44 2.57
CA GLU A 98 1.29 -28.32 2.36
C GLU A 98 -0.06 -27.63 2.67
N VAL A 99 0.00 -26.48 3.35
CA VAL A 99 -1.17 -25.70 3.74
C VAL A 99 -1.30 -24.48 2.84
N SER A 100 -2.39 -24.42 2.07
CA SER A 100 -2.74 -23.25 1.26
C SER A 100 -3.22 -22.11 2.18
N VAL A 101 -2.36 -21.13 2.47
CA VAL A 101 -2.65 -20.07 3.46
C VAL A 101 -3.71 -19.06 3.01
N THR A 102 -3.96 -18.99 1.70
CA THR A 102 -4.97 -18.12 1.07
C THR A 102 -6.32 -18.81 0.91
N GLU A 103 -6.38 -20.14 0.93
CA GLU A 103 -7.63 -20.91 0.83
C GLU A 103 -8.08 -21.46 2.18
N ALA A 104 -7.13 -21.89 3.02
CA ALA A 104 -7.40 -22.39 4.35
C ALA A 104 -7.99 -21.29 5.23
N LEU A 105 -8.97 -21.66 6.05
CA LEU A 105 -9.76 -20.73 6.82
C LEU A 105 -9.55 -20.93 8.32
N PHE A 106 -9.38 -19.80 9.00
CA PHE A 106 -9.61 -19.68 10.42
C PHE A 106 -11.07 -19.29 10.64
N VAL A 107 -11.80 -20.11 11.40
CA VAL A 107 -13.20 -19.86 11.73
C VAL A 107 -13.30 -19.52 13.20
N HIS A 108 -13.78 -18.31 13.48
CA HIS A 108 -14.11 -17.85 14.81
C HIS A 108 -15.62 -17.99 15.06
N GLN A 109 -16.00 -18.68 16.13
CA GLN A 109 -17.40 -18.83 16.53
C GLN A 109 -17.62 -18.18 17.90
N PRO A 110 -18.36 -17.05 17.96
CA PRO A 110 -18.68 -16.42 19.23
C PRO A 110 -19.53 -17.36 20.09
N PHE A 111 -19.40 -17.20 21.42
CA PHE A 111 -20.06 -18.06 22.39
C PHE A 111 -20.53 -17.29 23.62
N GLU A 112 -21.46 -17.89 24.36
CA GLU A 112 -21.91 -17.39 25.66
C GLU A 112 -21.81 -18.46 26.73
N LEU A 113 -21.51 -18.01 27.95
CA LEU A 113 -21.59 -18.82 29.16
C LEU A 113 -23.04 -18.83 29.63
N LYS A 114 -23.71 -19.99 29.60
CA LYS A 114 -25.02 -20.12 30.23
C LYS A 114 -24.87 -20.05 31.74
N GLN A 115 -25.51 -19.08 32.38
CA GLN A 115 -25.54 -19.01 33.84
C GLN A 115 -26.08 -20.33 34.42
N PRO A 116 -25.48 -20.87 35.50
CA PRO A 116 -26.00 -22.07 36.12
C PRO A 116 -27.41 -21.76 36.62
N THR A 117 -28.37 -22.63 36.30
CA THR A 117 -29.74 -22.48 36.77
C THR A 117 -29.77 -22.72 38.28
N THR A 118 -29.63 -21.67 39.10
CA THR A 118 -30.04 -21.69 40.51
C THR A 118 -31.57 -21.69 40.54
N GLY A 119 -32.17 -22.86 40.35
CA GLY A 119 -33.61 -23.05 40.53
C GLY A 119 -33.95 -23.23 42.03
N PRO A 120 -35.14 -22.80 42.48
CA PRO A 120 -35.61 -23.15 43.82
C PRO A 120 -35.81 -24.66 43.89
N SER A 121 -34.92 -25.35 44.61
CA SER A 121 -35.08 -26.76 44.96
C SER A 121 -35.85 -26.86 46.29
N PRO A 122 -36.79 -27.81 46.44
CA PRO A 122 -37.57 -27.99 47.68
C PRO A 122 -36.71 -28.30 48.93
N LEU A 123 -35.41 -28.53 48.79
CA LEU A 123 -34.45 -28.83 49.86
C LEU A 123 -33.42 -27.70 50.13
N GLY A 124 -33.64 -26.49 49.61
CA GLY A 124 -32.73 -25.34 49.77
C GLY A 124 -31.82 -25.10 48.56
N GLN A 125 -31.20 -23.91 48.52
CA GLN A 125 -30.32 -23.49 47.41
C GLN A 125 -29.13 -24.45 47.29
N THR A 126 -29.04 -25.22 46.20
CA THR A 126 -27.86 -26.02 45.91
C THR A 126 -26.79 -25.12 45.28
N PRO A 127 -25.54 -25.12 45.78
CA PRO A 127 -24.45 -24.43 45.10
C PRO A 127 -24.28 -25.04 43.70
N PRO A 128 -24.01 -24.23 42.65
CA PRO A 128 -23.75 -24.73 41.31
C PRO A 128 -22.60 -25.74 41.33
N ARG A 129 -22.88 -27.02 41.03
CA ARG A 129 -21.86 -28.08 40.96
C ARG A 129 -21.20 -28.18 39.59
N GLU A 130 -21.77 -27.56 38.56
CA GLU A 130 -21.32 -27.66 37.17
C GLU A 130 -20.83 -26.30 36.67
N ARG A 131 -19.70 -26.30 35.95
CA ARG A 131 -19.27 -25.11 35.20
C ARG A 131 -20.32 -24.78 34.16
N SER A 132 -20.73 -23.52 34.10
CA SER A 132 -21.63 -22.97 33.08
C SER A 132 -21.34 -23.53 31.68
N PRO A 133 -22.30 -24.21 31.02
CA PRO A 133 -22.07 -24.73 29.70
C PRO A 133 -21.84 -23.58 28.71
N VAL A 134 -20.80 -23.71 27.90
CA VAL A 134 -20.46 -22.76 26.84
C VAL A 134 -21.28 -23.11 25.61
N VAL A 135 -22.03 -22.17 25.04
CA VAL A 135 -22.90 -22.41 23.89
C VAL A 135 -22.56 -21.43 22.77
N PRO A 136 -22.46 -21.86 21.51
CA PRO A 136 -22.22 -20.95 20.40
C PRO A 136 -23.38 -19.96 20.26
N LYS A 137 -23.06 -18.69 20.01
CA LYS A 137 -24.03 -17.63 19.76
C LYS A 137 -23.60 -16.75 18.61
N GLY A 138 -24.52 -16.50 17.69
CA GLY A 138 -24.27 -15.63 16.54
C GLY A 138 -23.59 -16.35 15.38
N ALA A 139 -23.33 -15.59 14.31
CA ALA A 139 -22.75 -16.11 13.08
C ALA A 139 -21.23 -16.34 13.24
N ALA A 140 -20.76 -17.46 12.69
CA ALA A 140 -19.33 -17.72 12.56
C ALA A 140 -18.68 -16.69 11.62
N GLN A 141 -17.49 -16.23 11.98
CA GLN A 141 -16.67 -15.37 11.14
C GLN A 141 -15.52 -16.18 10.55
N THR A 142 -15.43 -16.20 9.23
CA THR A 142 -14.37 -16.90 8.50
C THR A 142 -13.40 -15.89 7.91
N ARG A 143 -12.11 -16.18 8.05
CA ARG A 143 -11.02 -15.43 7.41
C ARG A 143 -9.98 -16.41 6.90
N THR A 144 -9.21 -16.04 5.89
CA THR A 144 -8.10 -16.88 5.43
C THR A 144 -7.02 -16.98 6.51
N LEU A 145 -6.18 -18.02 6.49
CA LEU A 145 -5.06 -18.13 7.44
C LEU A 145 -4.10 -16.95 7.32
N LEU A 146 -3.85 -16.47 6.10
CA LEU A 146 -3.03 -15.29 5.89
C LEU A 146 -3.63 -14.05 6.54
N GLU A 147 -4.92 -13.79 6.33
CA GLU A 147 -5.61 -12.67 7.00
C GLU A 147 -5.63 -12.82 8.52
N ALA A 148 -5.82 -14.04 9.02
CA ALA A 148 -5.74 -14.33 10.45
C ALA A 148 -4.36 -14.01 11.02
N ALA A 149 -3.29 -14.41 10.33
CA ALA A 149 -1.92 -14.13 10.73
C ALA A 149 -1.58 -12.64 10.69
N LEU A 150 -2.10 -11.90 9.69
CA LEU A 150 -1.93 -10.45 9.57
C LEU A 150 -2.69 -9.66 10.65
N HIS A 151 -3.78 -10.21 11.18
CA HIS A 151 -4.56 -9.57 12.24
C HIS A 151 -3.92 -9.68 13.64
N ASN A 152 -2.64 -10.08 13.74
CA ASN A 152 -1.81 -10.14 14.94
C ASN A 152 -2.58 -10.54 16.21
N PHE A 153 -2.59 -11.83 16.53
CA PHE A 153 -3.25 -12.32 17.74
C PHE A 153 -2.71 -11.60 18.98
N THR A 154 -3.49 -10.69 19.57
CA THR A 154 -3.08 -9.71 20.60
C THR A 154 -3.05 -10.27 22.02
N ALA A 155 -3.75 -11.36 22.32
CA ALA A 155 -3.79 -11.95 23.66
C ALA A 155 -3.56 -13.47 23.69
N ASP A 156 -2.99 -13.96 24.80
CA ASP A 156 -2.71 -15.38 25.07
C ASP A 156 -3.95 -16.29 25.15
N ASN A 157 -5.15 -15.69 25.16
CA ASN A 157 -6.44 -16.38 25.30
C ASN A 157 -7.38 -16.19 24.09
N GLU A 158 -6.87 -15.80 22.92
CA GLU A 158 -7.67 -15.63 21.71
C GLU A 158 -8.11 -16.94 21.05
N VAL A 159 -7.73 -18.08 21.63
CA VAL A 159 -8.33 -19.36 21.25
C VAL A 159 -9.61 -19.54 22.03
N HIS A 160 -10.73 -19.46 21.33
CA HIS A 160 -12.02 -19.74 21.90
C HIS A 160 -12.42 -21.22 21.70
N PRO A 161 -13.31 -21.78 22.55
CA PRO A 161 -13.65 -23.20 22.53
C PRO A 161 -14.22 -23.72 21.19
N PHE A 162 -14.79 -22.83 20.39
CA PHE A 162 -15.41 -23.17 19.11
C PHE A 162 -14.62 -22.69 17.89
N ASP A 163 -13.41 -22.16 18.11
CA ASP A 163 -12.53 -21.77 17.02
C ASP A 163 -11.93 -23.01 16.36
N ARG A 164 -11.81 -22.96 15.03
CA ARG A 164 -11.28 -24.09 14.26
C ARG A 164 -10.50 -23.63 13.03
N LEU A 165 -9.63 -24.52 12.58
CA LEU A 165 -8.97 -24.43 11.28
C LEU A 165 -9.63 -25.42 10.32
N GLN A 166 -9.87 -24.97 9.09
CA GLN A 166 -10.41 -25.83 8.04
C GLN A 166 -9.66 -25.59 6.72
N ARG A 167 -9.61 -26.61 5.87
CA ARG A 167 -8.79 -26.60 4.64
C ARG A 167 -9.28 -25.62 3.59
N SER A 168 -10.59 -25.40 3.49
CA SER A 168 -11.16 -24.36 2.63
C SER A 168 -12.60 -24.02 3.03
N ALA A 169 -13.28 -23.19 2.23
CA ALA A 169 -14.72 -22.94 2.38
C ALA A 169 -15.58 -24.18 2.07
N THR A 170 -15.12 -25.04 1.17
CA THR A 170 -15.83 -26.25 0.72
C THR A 170 -15.38 -27.51 1.46
N ASP A 171 -14.16 -27.54 1.98
CA ASP A 171 -13.60 -28.63 2.78
C ASP A 171 -13.45 -28.19 4.25
N ILE A 172 -14.44 -28.59 5.06
CA ILE A 172 -14.49 -28.29 6.50
C ILE A 172 -13.59 -29.20 7.36
N GLN A 173 -12.83 -30.11 6.73
CA GLN A 173 -11.93 -31.00 7.47
C GLN A 173 -10.79 -30.22 8.13
N PRO A 174 -10.30 -30.70 9.29
CA PRO A 174 -9.14 -30.10 9.93
C PRO A 174 -7.91 -30.22 9.04
N ILE A 175 -6.98 -29.27 9.20
CA ILE A 175 -5.71 -29.28 8.47
C ILE A 175 -4.79 -30.32 9.12
N PRO A 176 -4.36 -31.37 8.41
CA PRO A 176 -3.47 -32.38 8.97
C PRO A 176 -2.17 -31.75 9.49
N GLY A 177 -1.76 -32.14 10.70
CA GLY A 177 -0.50 -31.67 11.29
C GLY A 177 -0.50 -30.22 11.81
N LEU A 178 -1.61 -29.48 11.67
CA LEU A 178 -1.71 -28.10 12.15
C LEU A 178 -2.86 -27.94 13.16
N THR A 179 -2.49 -27.76 14.42
CA THR A 179 -3.45 -27.41 15.48
C THR A 179 -3.64 -25.90 15.54
N LEU A 180 -4.77 -25.45 16.09
CA LEU A 180 -5.02 -24.03 16.28
C LEU A 180 -3.97 -23.34 17.15
N ALA A 181 -3.60 -23.96 18.28
CA ALA A 181 -2.54 -23.44 19.14
C ALA A 181 -1.18 -23.42 18.42
N GLY A 182 -0.88 -24.45 17.63
CA GLY A 182 0.34 -24.50 16.81
C GLY A 182 0.39 -23.39 15.77
N PHE A 183 -0.73 -23.11 15.09
CA PHE A 183 -0.85 -22.02 14.14
C PHE A 183 -0.56 -20.65 14.79
N ILE A 184 -1.11 -20.38 15.97
CA ILE A 184 -0.88 -19.12 16.69
C ILE A 184 0.59 -19.00 17.13
N ASP A 185 1.19 -20.07 17.65
CA ASP A 185 2.61 -20.10 17.99
C ASP A 185 3.50 -19.84 16.75
N HIS A 186 3.16 -20.41 15.60
CA HIS A 186 3.83 -20.11 14.34
C HIS A 186 3.70 -18.63 13.95
N CYS A 187 2.51 -18.04 14.05
CA CYS A 187 2.28 -16.63 13.74
C CYS A 187 3.09 -15.70 14.66
N ARG A 188 3.10 -15.97 15.97
CA ARG A 188 3.86 -15.18 16.96
C ARG A 188 5.36 -15.26 16.77
N ARG A 189 5.89 -16.45 16.44
CA ARG A 189 7.33 -16.64 16.17
C ARG A 189 7.77 -15.99 14.86
N LEU A 190 6.88 -15.98 13.86
CA LEU A 190 7.17 -15.39 12.55
C LEU A 190 7.10 -13.86 12.59
N ASP A 191 6.17 -13.30 13.37
CA ASP A 191 5.95 -11.85 13.52
C ASP A 191 5.93 -11.14 12.15
N LEU A 192 4.92 -11.48 11.35
CA LEU A 192 4.73 -10.94 10.00
C LEU A 192 4.66 -9.40 9.99
N GLY A 193 4.10 -8.81 11.05
CA GLY A 193 4.04 -7.35 11.21
C GLY A 193 5.43 -6.74 11.24
N ARG A 194 6.32 -7.25 12.10
CA ARG A 194 7.70 -6.78 12.18
C ARG A 194 8.49 -7.07 10.91
N ALA A 195 8.33 -8.25 10.32
CA ALA A 195 9.01 -8.62 9.08
C ALA A 195 8.64 -7.66 7.93
N TYR A 196 7.37 -7.31 7.80
CA TYR A 196 6.92 -6.37 6.78
C TYR A 196 7.40 -4.93 7.07
N GLN A 197 7.39 -4.48 8.32
CA GLN A 197 7.95 -3.18 8.70
C GLN A 197 9.44 -3.07 8.36
N GLN A 198 10.22 -4.14 8.57
CA GLN A 198 11.63 -4.20 8.18
C GLN A 198 11.80 -4.12 6.67
N HIS A 199 10.93 -4.79 5.90
CA HIS A 199 10.91 -4.67 4.44
C HIS A 199 10.61 -3.24 3.98
N LEU A 200 9.62 -2.57 4.58
CA LEU A 200 9.30 -1.18 4.28
C LEU A 200 10.48 -0.25 4.57
N ALA A 201 11.11 -0.37 5.75
CA ALA A 201 12.29 0.42 6.10
C ALA A 201 13.44 0.17 5.12
N HIS A 202 13.68 -1.09 4.74
CA HIS A 202 14.72 -1.41 3.77
C HIS A 202 14.50 -0.75 2.40
N VAL A 203 13.26 -0.74 1.88
CA VAL A 203 12.95 -0.17 0.57
C VAL A 203 12.89 1.37 0.59
N LEU A 204 12.42 1.96 1.68
CA LEU A 204 12.22 3.41 1.80
C LEU A 204 13.47 4.14 2.29
N ASP A 205 14.23 3.57 3.23
CA ASP A 205 15.42 4.17 3.83
C ASP A 205 16.72 3.81 3.10
N ALA A 206 16.64 2.99 2.04
CA ALA A 206 17.79 2.73 1.17
C ALA A 206 18.41 4.07 0.71
N PRO A 207 19.73 4.27 0.86
CA PRO A 207 20.38 5.53 0.51
C PRO A 207 20.20 5.81 -0.99
N ARG A 208 19.26 6.69 -1.30
CA ARG A 208 19.04 7.13 -2.68
C ARG A 208 20.06 8.21 -3.02
N PRO A 209 20.62 8.22 -4.24
CA PRO A 209 21.39 9.35 -4.71
C PRO A 209 20.49 10.59 -4.63
N ARG A 210 20.88 11.55 -3.78
CA ARG A 210 20.13 12.78 -3.57
C ARG A 210 19.92 13.42 -4.93
N CYS A 211 18.67 13.70 -5.26
CA CYS A 211 18.34 14.55 -6.40
C CYS A 211 19.10 15.88 -6.19
N ARG A 212 20.00 16.23 -7.13
CA ARG A 212 20.73 17.50 -7.05
C ARG A 212 19.69 18.63 -6.95
N PRO A 213 19.83 19.56 -5.99
CA PRO A 213 18.98 20.75 -6.00
C PRO A 213 19.18 21.47 -7.34
N TYR A 214 18.04 21.83 -7.93
CA TYR A 214 17.89 22.59 -9.16
C TYR A 214 18.90 23.75 -9.20
N GLY A 215 19.87 23.68 -10.13
CA GLY A 215 20.77 24.79 -10.40
C GLY A 215 20.01 25.95 -11.04
N PRO A 216 20.42 27.22 -10.80
CA PRO A 216 19.72 28.37 -11.37
C PRO A 216 19.81 28.31 -12.90
N THR A 217 18.68 28.59 -13.55
CA THR A 217 18.54 28.77 -15.00
C THR A 217 19.65 29.67 -15.57
N PRO A 218 20.16 29.41 -16.79
CA PRO A 218 21.14 30.29 -17.40
C PRO A 218 20.47 31.62 -17.75
N ALA A 219 20.77 32.64 -16.93
CA ALA A 219 20.60 34.02 -17.34
C ALA A 219 21.50 34.30 -18.55
N GLY A 220 20.98 35.09 -19.49
CA GLY A 220 21.66 35.47 -20.73
C GLY A 220 23.01 36.17 -20.53
N PRO A 221 23.74 36.44 -21.62
CA PRO A 221 25.15 36.80 -21.56
C PRO A 221 25.29 38.28 -21.20
N ASN A 222 25.48 38.56 -19.92
CA ASN A 222 26.31 39.67 -19.45
C ASN A 222 26.35 39.68 -17.92
N CYS A 223 27.48 39.29 -17.35
CA CYS A 223 27.96 39.79 -16.07
C CYS A 223 29.42 39.37 -15.91
N ALA A 224 30.32 40.27 -16.30
CA ALA A 224 31.71 40.25 -15.89
C ALA A 224 31.77 40.69 -14.42
N CYS A 225 32.44 39.91 -13.56
CA CYS A 225 33.13 40.42 -12.37
C CYS A 225 34.21 39.41 -11.93
N ARG A 226 35.40 39.96 -11.69
CA ARG A 226 36.67 39.33 -11.30
C ARG A 226 36.68 38.82 -9.86
N ASP A 227 37.66 37.95 -9.57
CA ASP A 227 38.45 37.75 -8.33
C ASP A 227 37.68 37.80 -6.98
N THR A 228 37.85 36.89 -6.03
CA THR A 228 39.13 36.56 -5.38
C THR A 228 38.93 35.39 -4.39
N SER A 229 39.99 34.61 -4.21
CA SER A 229 40.27 33.57 -3.22
C SER A 229 39.75 33.79 -1.77
N ARG A 230 39.25 32.72 -1.12
CA ARG A 230 39.79 32.18 0.17
C ARG A 230 38.95 31.03 0.77
N SER A 231 39.67 29.93 1.03
CA SER A 231 39.74 29.11 2.25
C SER A 231 38.47 28.66 2.99
N CYS A 232 38.42 27.34 3.16
CA CYS A 232 37.70 26.57 4.18
C CYS A 232 37.74 27.18 5.59
N ALA A 233 36.62 27.14 6.30
CA ALA A 233 36.50 26.76 7.72
C ALA A 233 35.02 26.51 8.08
N ALA A 234 34.82 25.58 9.02
CA ALA A 234 33.55 25.02 9.45
C ALA A 234 32.70 25.93 10.34
N THR A 235 31.46 25.48 10.59
CA THR A 235 30.64 25.65 11.82
C THR A 235 29.28 26.32 11.60
N SER A 236 28.24 25.52 11.84
CA SER A 236 26.92 25.85 12.42
C SER A 236 26.38 27.27 12.28
N ALA A 237 25.29 27.42 11.51
CA ALA A 237 24.16 28.26 11.87
C ALA A 237 22.95 27.88 11.00
N ILE A 238 21.87 27.44 11.63
CA ILE A 238 20.53 27.38 11.04
C ILE A 238 19.94 28.79 11.11
N PRO A 239 19.58 29.46 10.00
CA PRO A 239 18.76 30.66 10.06
C PRO A 239 17.31 30.30 9.71
N VAL A 240 16.46 30.47 10.72
CA VAL A 240 15.00 30.61 10.60
C VAL A 240 14.70 31.80 9.69
N TRP A 241 13.82 31.61 8.68
CA TRP A 241 13.25 32.70 7.87
C TRP A 241 11.75 32.86 8.17
N PRO A 242 11.21 34.09 8.09
CA PRO A 242 9.96 34.53 8.72
C PRO A 242 8.70 34.22 7.89
N PRO A 243 7.48 34.35 8.47
CA PRO A 243 6.24 34.03 7.76
C PRO A 243 5.73 35.24 6.97
N SER A 244 5.55 35.08 5.65
CA SER A 244 4.81 36.04 4.82
C SER A 244 3.52 35.41 4.30
N SER A 245 2.44 35.70 5.04
CA SER A 245 1.09 36.09 4.58
C SER A 245 0.70 35.79 3.12
N ASN A 246 -0.05 34.70 2.90
CA ASN A 246 -1.39 34.72 2.28
C ASN A 246 -1.88 33.29 1.99
N CYS A 247 -2.70 32.75 2.90
CA CYS A 247 -3.70 31.74 2.58
C CYS A 247 -4.74 31.74 3.72
N ALA A 248 -5.56 32.80 3.74
CA ALA A 248 -6.76 32.84 4.55
C ALA A 248 -7.93 32.22 3.77
N ARG A 249 -8.79 31.48 4.49
CA ARG A 249 -9.99 30.73 4.06
C ARG A 249 -9.65 29.43 3.33
N VAL A 250 -9.91 28.23 3.85
CA VAL A 250 -11.12 27.75 4.53
C VAL A 250 -10.75 26.65 5.52
N SER A 251 -10.87 26.90 6.82
CA SER A 251 -11.03 25.88 7.87
C SER A 251 -11.40 26.58 9.17
N ARG A 252 -12.69 26.79 9.37
CA ARG A 252 -13.27 27.06 10.68
C ARG A 252 -14.33 26.01 10.91
N HIS A 253 -13.96 24.91 11.55
CA HIS A 253 -14.74 24.32 12.63
C HIS A 253 -13.95 23.20 13.32
N LEU A 254 -14.05 23.21 14.65
CA LEU A 254 -13.64 22.20 15.64
C LEU A 254 -12.30 22.45 16.33
N ALA A 255 -12.33 23.32 17.36
CA ALA A 255 -11.79 23.01 18.69
C ALA A 255 -11.99 24.21 19.63
N THR A 256 -13.05 24.21 20.44
CA THR A 256 -13.02 24.88 21.75
C THR A 256 -14.07 24.24 22.66
N ALA A 257 -13.61 23.52 23.69
CA ALA A 257 -14.13 23.60 25.05
C ALA A 257 -13.53 22.46 25.89
N ARG A 258 -12.47 22.79 26.64
CA ARG A 258 -12.04 22.07 27.83
C ARG A 258 -12.68 22.76 29.04
N GLY A 259 -13.15 21.94 29.98
CA GLY A 259 -13.19 22.25 31.40
C GLY A 259 -14.53 22.73 31.93
N HIS A 260 -15.14 21.93 32.81
CA HIS A 260 -15.67 22.35 34.11
C HIS A 260 -15.85 21.12 35.01
N CYS A 261 -15.21 21.15 36.18
CA CYS A 261 -15.38 20.25 37.31
C CYS A 261 -16.43 20.84 38.27
N ILE A 262 -17.43 20.07 38.73
CA ILE A 262 -18.21 20.26 39.99
C ILE A 262 -18.80 18.86 40.33
N VAL A 263 -18.30 18.08 41.30
CA VAL A 263 -18.71 17.91 42.72
C VAL A 263 -20.23 17.77 42.97
N GLY A 264 -20.64 16.66 43.59
CA GLY A 264 -21.78 16.66 44.53
C GLY A 264 -22.82 15.54 44.40
N VAL A 265 -22.76 14.64 45.40
CA VAL A 265 -23.77 13.69 45.93
C VAL A 265 -24.01 12.39 45.14
#